data_AF-A0A520PH21-F1
#
_entry.id   AF-A0A520PH21-F1
#
_cell.length_a   1.000
_cell.length_b   1.000
_cell.length_c   1.000
_cell.angle_alpha   90.00
_cell.angle_beta   90.00
_cell.angle_gamma   90.00
#
_symmetry.space_group_name_H-M   'P 1'
#
loop_
_entity.id
_entity.type
_entity.pdbx_description
1 polymer ?
#
loop_
_entity_poly.entity_id
_entity_poly.type
_entity_poly.pdbx_seq_one_letter_code
_entity_poly.pdbx_strand_id
1 'polypeptide(L)'
;MKSPMHLILDSYSNPGISLLWKRHGLSIMEQLVPNEFFFTTGDTPLEKLVEREIWSGWKKIILIGTPNSIRRGFNTLMQASYECRSTLEIGFWPLHLKSVVSCISQSSFYLKPFLQVFKSGHTLHVDVMKVQFLAPELETKYFWNDFEINSTLPSAQTTIFIDEKNNELSGKFRCRIAFHDEILSSLTMHPGKLTRTPVLKVYLKREETLTFKERFKQLSMWTPSEDKEFEKEKLLKTGKQVEVQGNWENLTLNVGAIQDSVQSVHFEVERKALPLIIPAKPIQTAESSNNVIPTFSPREVIANNRETTKKVKLHFEE
;
A
#
# COMPACT_ATOMS: atom_id res chain seq x y z
N MET A 1 15.53 16.95 -17.20
CA MET A 1 16.02 15.63 -17.65
C MET A 1 15.12 14.56 -17.06
N LYS A 2 14.91 13.43 -17.74
CA LYS A 2 14.14 12.30 -17.15
C LYS A 2 15.05 11.53 -16.19
N SER A 3 14.61 11.32 -14.96
CA SER A 3 15.34 10.54 -13.95
C SER A 3 15.57 9.11 -14.45
N PRO A 4 16.79 8.56 -14.33
CA PRO A 4 17.07 7.20 -14.78
C PRO A 4 16.19 6.20 -14.02
N MET A 5 15.66 5.19 -14.72
CA MET A 5 14.74 4.21 -14.15
C MET A 5 15.46 2.90 -13.85
N HIS A 6 15.42 2.47 -12.59
CA HIS A 6 16.02 1.26 -12.09
C HIS A 6 14.89 0.32 -11.66
N LEU A 7 14.84 -0.86 -12.27
CA LEU A 7 13.85 -1.89 -11.96
C LEU A 7 14.47 -2.94 -11.05
N ILE A 8 13.80 -3.23 -9.92
CA ILE A 8 14.18 -4.32 -9.02
C ILE A 8 13.04 -5.34 -9.01
N LEU A 9 13.33 -6.56 -9.43
CA LEU A 9 12.40 -7.68 -9.44
C LEU A 9 12.74 -8.69 -8.34
N ASP A 10 11.90 -8.82 -7.32
CA ASP A 10 12.07 -9.86 -6.30
C ASP A 10 11.47 -11.20 -6.74
N SER A 11 12.21 -11.92 -7.59
CA SER A 11 11.78 -13.19 -8.17
C SER A 11 12.38 -14.44 -7.51
N TYR A 12 13.46 -14.32 -6.74
CA TYR A 12 14.24 -15.49 -6.26
C TYR A 12 13.40 -16.53 -5.53
N SER A 13 12.61 -16.10 -4.55
CA SER A 13 11.75 -16.98 -3.75
C SER A 13 10.28 -16.96 -4.21
N ASN A 14 9.99 -16.37 -5.37
CA ASN A 14 8.63 -16.08 -5.82
C ASN A 14 8.38 -16.65 -7.23
N PRO A 15 8.05 -17.94 -7.36
CA PRO A 15 7.93 -18.61 -8.67
C PRO A 15 6.86 -17.98 -9.57
N GLY A 16 5.75 -17.50 -9.01
CA GLY A 16 4.73 -16.78 -9.78
C GLY A 16 5.25 -15.50 -10.43
N ILE A 17 6.10 -14.76 -9.73
CA ILE A 17 6.72 -13.52 -10.25
C ILE A 17 7.70 -13.87 -11.38
N SER A 18 8.49 -14.93 -11.22
CA SER A 18 9.37 -15.43 -12.28
C SER A 18 8.59 -15.82 -13.54
N LEU A 19 7.45 -16.49 -13.40
CA LEU A 19 6.59 -16.87 -14.53
C LEU A 19 5.99 -15.65 -15.24
N LEU A 20 5.47 -14.68 -14.48
CA LEU A 20 4.97 -13.42 -15.04
C LEU A 20 6.07 -12.71 -15.84
N TRP A 21 7.29 -12.67 -15.29
CA TRP A 21 8.44 -12.06 -15.97
C TRP A 21 8.85 -12.85 -17.22
N LYS A 22 8.85 -14.18 -17.19
CA LYS A 22 9.11 -14.99 -18.39
C LYS A 22 8.09 -14.72 -19.50
N ARG A 23 6.83 -14.48 -19.14
CA ARG A 23 5.74 -14.23 -20.10
C ARG A 23 5.78 -12.81 -20.67
N HIS A 24 5.96 -11.82 -19.81
CA HIS A 24 5.73 -10.40 -20.15
C HIS A 24 6.97 -9.51 -20.05
N GLY A 25 8.07 -10.03 -19.50
CA GLY A 25 9.27 -9.27 -19.17
C GLY A 25 9.86 -8.51 -20.36
N LEU A 26 9.93 -9.12 -21.55
CA LEU A 26 10.41 -8.43 -22.75
C LEU A 26 9.54 -7.20 -23.08
N SER A 27 8.22 -7.36 -23.09
CA SER A 27 7.30 -6.25 -23.35
C SER A 27 7.34 -5.18 -22.25
N ILE A 28 7.55 -5.58 -21.00
CA ILE A 28 7.75 -4.66 -19.87
C ILE A 28 9.03 -3.85 -20.10
N MET A 29 10.14 -4.49 -20.48
CA MET A 29 11.43 -3.84 -20.73
C MET A 29 11.38 -2.90 -21.94
N GLU A 30 10.74 -3.31 -23.03
CA GLU A 30 10.52 -2.45 -24.22
C GLU A 30 9.66 -1.24 -23.89
N GLN A 31 8.63 -1.43 -23.05
CA GLN A 31 7.73 -0.35 -22.69
C GLN A 31 8.33 0.56 -21.63
N LEU A 32 9.05 0.08 -20.63
CA LEU A 32 9.62 0.92 -19.57
C LEU A 32 10.97 1.53 -19.94
N VAL A 33 11.79 0.79 -20.70
CA VAL A 33 13.17 1.13 -21.09
C VAL A 33 13.99 1.57 -19.87
N PRO A 34 14.18 0.68 -18.87
CA PRO A 34 14.95 1.03 -17.70
C PRO A 34 16.43 1.17 -18.02
N ASN A 35 17.10 2.05 -17.28
CA ASN A 35 18.54 2.23 -17.33
C ASN A 35 19.26 1.02 -16.73
N GLU A 36 18.74 0.50 -15.63
CA GLU A 36 19.27 -0.69 -14.97
C GLU A 36 18.13 -1.62 -14.55
N PHE A 37 18.39 -2.92 -14.61
CA PHE A 37 17.46 -3.97 -14.21
C PHE A 37 18.16 -4.99 -13.33
N PHE A 38 17.58 -5.25 -12.17
CA PHE A 38 18.09 -6.17 -11.17
C PHE A 38 17.03 -7.22 -10.83
N PHE A 39 17.49 -8.45 -10.61
CA PHE A 39 16.68 -9.52 -10.02
C PHE A 39 17.34 -10.01 -8.74
N THR A 40 16.54 -10.41 -7.77
CA THR A 40 17.05 -10.99 -6.52
C THR A 40 17.66 -12.37 -6.78
N THR A 41 18.69 -12.69 -6.02
CA THR A 41 19.32 -14.03 -5.98
C THR A 41 19.58 -14.43 -4.53
N GLY A 42 20.08 -15.66 -4.31
CA GLY A 42 20.50 -16.09 -2.97
C GLY A 42 21.62 -15.21 -2.39
N ASP A 43 22.56 -14.77 -3.24
CA ASP A 43 23.72 -13.96 -2.83
C ASP A 43 23.37 -12.46 -2.72
N THR A 44 22.42 -12.01 -3.55
CA THR A 44 21.90 -10.64 -3.59
C THR A 44 20.42 -10.59 -3.20
N PRO A 45 20.11 -10.62 -1.88
CA PRO A 45 18.76 -10.44 -1.39
C PRO A 45 18.24 -9.02 -1.69
N LEU A 46 16.93 -8.86 -1.62
CA LEU A 46 16.22 -7.61 -1.92
C LEU A 46 16.79 -6.42 -1.15
N GLU A 47 17.04 -6.60 0.14
CA GLU A 47 17.51 -5.55 1.05
C GLU A 47 18.86 -4.99 0.59
N LYS A 48 19.83 -5.86 0.26
CA LYS A 48 21.14 -5.44 -0.25
C LYS A 48 21.04 -4.69 -1.58
N LEU A 49 20.16 -5.14 -2.48
CA LEU A 49 19.93 -4.44 -3.75
C LEU A 49 19.31 -3.06 -3.50
N VAL A 50 18.29 -2.98 -2.67
CA VAL A 50 17.63 -1.72 -2.34
C VAL A 50 18.62 -0.75 -1.67
N GLU A 51 19.41 -1.21 -0.69
CA GLU A 51 20.46 -0.42 -0.04
C GLU A 51 21.44 0.15 -1.06
N ARG A 52 22.03 -0.71 -1.90
CA ARG A 52 22.94 -0.29 -2.97
C ARG A 52 22.31 0.79 -3.85
N GLU A 53 21.06 0.60 -4.22
CA GLU A 53 20.39 1.51 -5.13
C GLU A 53 20.04 2.85 -4.46
N ILE A 54 19.74 2.92 -3.16
CA ILE A 54 19.43 4.19 -2.51
C ILE A 54 20.59 5.20 -2.56
N TRP A 55 21.83 4.71 -2.48
CA TRP A 55 23.01 5.58 -2.38
C TRP A 55 23.33 6.37 -3.65
N SER A 56 22.75 6.03 -4.81
CA SER A 56 23.14 6.62 -6.09
C SER A 56 22.13 7.66 -6.62
N GLY A 57 22.31 8.91 -6.21
CA GLY A 57 21.81 10.12 -6.89
C GLY A 57 20.30 10.18 -7.19
N TRP A 58 19.93 11.07 -8.13
CA TRP A 58 18.55 11.26 -8.56
C TRP A 58 18.12 10.17 -9.54
N LYS A 59 17.19 9.31 -9.13
CA LYS A 59 16.66 8.23 -9.98
C LYS A 59 15.28 7.72 -9.55
N LYS A 60 14.64 6.99 -10.45
CA LYS A 60 13.39 6.25 -10.20
C LYS A 60 13.72 4.81 -9.83
N ILE A 61 13.28 4.33 -8.68
CA ILE A 61 13.39 2.92 -8.28
C ILE A 61 11.99 2.31 -8.32
N ILE A 62 11.78 1.30 -9.17
CA ILE A 62 10.52 0.55 -9.20
C ILE A 62 10.77 -0.83 -8.64
N LEU A 63 10.14 -1.12 -7.50
CA LEU A 63 10.19 -2.42 -6.85
C LEU A 63 8.97 -3.26 -7.27
N ILE A 64 9.24 -4.40 -7.90
CA ILE A 64 8.26 -5.37 -8.36
C ILE A 64 8.42 -6.63 -7.52
N GLY A 65 7.35 -7.05 -6.83
CA GLY A 65 7.47 -8.12 -5.84
C GLY A 65 6.13 -8.56 -5.28
N THR A 66 6.15 -9.53 -4.37
CA THR A 66 4.96 -9.85 -3.58
C THR A 66 4.66 -8.71 -2.60
N PRO A 67 3.45 -8.64 -2.00
CA PRO A 67 3.19 -7.67 -0.93
C PRO A 67 4.23 -7.72 0.21
N ASN A 68 4.74 -8.92 0.53
CA ASN A 68 5.81 -9.08 1.52
C ASN A 68 7.14 -8.50 1.04
N SER A 69 7.50 -8.70 -0.23
CA SER A 69 8.68 -8.08 -0.86
C SER A 69 8.58 -6.56 -0.83
N ILE A 70 7.41 -6.00 -1.18
CA ILE A 70 7.15 -4.56 -1.11
C ILE A 70 7.35 -4.03 0.31
N ARG A 71 6.83 -4.72 1.32
CA ARG A 71 7.00 -4.35 2.73
C ARG A 71 8.47 -4.35 3.15
N ARG A 72 9.24 -5.38 2.77
CA ARG A 72 10.68 -5.47 3.08
C ARG A 72 11.45 -4.33 2.41
N GLY A 73 11.26 -4.13 1.11
CA GLY A 73 11.91 -3.05 0.37
C GLY A 73 11.53 -1.66 0.89
N PHE A 74 10.26 -1.43 1.24
CA PHE A 74 9.82 -0.20 1.90
C PHE A 74 10.56 0.04 3.21
N ASN A 75 10.68 -0.98 4.07
CA ASN A 75 11.40 -0.83 5.33
C ASN A 75 12.88 -0.49 5.09
N THR A 76 13.56 -1.21 4.19
CA THR A 76 14.96 -0.91 3.82
C THR A 76 15.12 0.50 3.28
N LEU A 77 14.20 0.96 2.42
CA LEU A 77 14.18 2.33 1.92
C LEU A 77 14.10 3.33 3.07
N MET A 78 13.14 3.15 3.97
CA MET A 78 12.87 4.08 5.06
C MET A 78 13.97 4.14 6.12
N GLN A 79 14.77 3.08 6.28
CA GLN A 79 15.96 3.11 7.14
C GLN A 79 17.11 3.93 6.59
N ALA A 80 17.15 4.18 5.28
CA ALA A 80 18.14 5.09 4.72
C ALA A 80 17.85 6.53 5.13
N SER A 81 18.92 7.34 5.12
CA SER A 81 18.85 8.75 5.49
C SER A 81 17.87 9.52 4.60
N TYR A 82 17.28 10.58 5.15
CA TYR A 82 16.31 11.39 4.41
C TYR A 82 16.94 12.02 3.18
N GLU A 83 18.21 12.43 3.25
CA GLU A 83 18.95 13.03 2.14
C GLU A 83 19.00 12.08 0.95
N CYS A 84 19.37 10.81 1.17
CA CYS A 84 19.41 9.79 0.12
C CYS A 84 18.01 9.49 -0.44
N ARG A 85 17.00 9.41 0.42
CA ARG A 85 15.62 9.13 -0.03
C ARG A 85 15.00 10.28 -0.81
N SER A 86 15.26 11.53 -0.40
CA SER A 86 14.61 12.73 -0.94
C SER A 86 14.92 12.97 -2.42
N THR A 87 16.02 12.41 -2.93
CA THR A 87 16.40 12.48 -4.33
C THR A 87 15.80 11.34 -5.17
N LEU A 88 15.06 10.41 -4.58
CA LEU A 88 14.52 9.26 -5.29
C LEU A 88 13.06 9.50 -5.73
N GLU A 89 12.62 8.73 -6.71
CA GLU A 89 11.22 8.56 -7.05
C GLU A 89 10.89 7.07 -6.96
N ILE A 90 9.99 6.68 -6.06
CA ILE A 90 9.83 5.27 -5.70
C ILE A 90 8.51 4.75 -6.20
N GLY A 91 8.54 3.65 -6.97
CA GLY A 91 7.35 2.93 -7.41
C GLY A 91 7.25 1.56 -6.76
N PHE A 92 6.07 1.17 -6.32
CA PHE A 92 5.80 -0.16 -5.82
C PHE A 92 4.77 -0.86 -6.69
N TRP A 93 5.13 -2.03 -7.22
CA TRP A 93 4.23 -2.92 -7.96
C TRP A 93 4.05 -4.24 -7.21
N PRO A 94 3.11 -4.29 -6.24
CA PRO A 94 2.77 -5.54 -5.58
C PRO A 94 2.03 -6.47 -6.56
N LEU A 95 2.52 -7.70 -6.69
CA LEU A 95 1.93 -8.78 -7.45
C LEU A 95 1.34 -9.80 -6.47
N HIS A 96 0.01 -9.82 -6.34
CA HIS A 96 -0.70 -10.86 -5.59
C HIS A 96 -0.74 -12.15 -6.42
N LEU A 97 -0.66 -13.32 -5.79
CA LEU A 97 -0.72 -14.62 -6.48
C LEU A 97 -1.96 -14.75 -7.38
N LYS A 98 -3.14 -14.33 -6.90
CA LYS A 98 -4.38 -14.27 -7.70
C LYS A 98 -4.23 -13.37 -8.93
N SER A 99 -3.64 -12.18 -8.75
CA SER A 99 -3.39 -11.24 -9.85
C SER A 99 -2.35 -11.76 -10.85
N VAL A 100 -1.34 -12.50 -10.39
CA VAL A 100 -0.30 -13.09 -11.24
C VAL A 100 -0.90 -14.08 -12.23
N VAL A 101 -1.79 -14.98 -11.76
CA VAL A 101 -2.45 -15.96 -12.64
C VAL A 101 -3.30 -15.27 -13.71
N SER A 102 -4.09 -14.26 -13.32
CA SER A 102 -4.87 -13.45 -14.27
C SER A 102 -3.97 -12.70 -15.28
N CYS A 103 -2.90 -12.06 -14.80
CA CYS A 103 -1.97 -11.34 -15.66
C CYS A 103 -1.25 -12.25 -16.66
N ILE A 104 -0.91 -13.49 -16.28
CA ILE A 104 -0.22 -14.45 -17.17
C ILE A 104 -1.13 -14.85 -18.34
N SER A 105 -2.44 -15.00 -18.12
CA SER A 105 -3.38 -15.41 -19.17
C SER A 105 -3.73 -14.29 -20.15
N GLN A 106 -3.50 -13.03 -19.78
CA GLN A 106 -3.81 -11.86 -20.60
C GLN A 106 -2.68 -11.50 -21.58
N SER A 107 -3.01 -10.69 -22.59
CA SER A 107 -2.02 -10.14 -23.53
C SER A 107 -1.17 -9.06 -22.86
N SER A 108 0.05 -8.83 -23.35
CA SER A 108 0.95 -7.79 -22.83
C SER A 108 0.39 -6.37 -22.96
N PHE A 109 -0.57 -6.14 -23.86
CA PHE A 109 -1.28 -4.86 -23.97
C PHE A 109 -2.06 -4.49 -22.70
N TYR A 110 -2.48 -5.49 -21.91
CA TYR A 110 -3.12 -5.27 -20.62
C TYR A 110 -2.19 -4.54 -19.63
N LEU A 111 -0.88 -4.71 -19.76
CA LEU A 111 0.09 -4.10 -18.85
C LEU A 111 0.32 -2.61 -19.12
N LYS A 112 0.00 -2.15 -20.34
CA LYS A 112 0.33 -0.80 -20.80
C LYS A 112 -0.15 0.31 -19.84
N PRO A 113 -1.38 0.30 -19.31
CA PRO A 113 -1.82 1.32 -18.35
C PRO A 113 -0.99 1.34 -17.06
N PHE A 114 -0.61 0.17 -16.52
CA PHE A 114 0.22 0.09 -15.32
C PHE A 114 1.64 0.60 -15.57
N LEU A 115 2.23 0.21 -16.70
CA LEU A 115 3.59 0.64 -17.07
C LEU A 115 3.66 2.16 -17.31
N GLN A 116 2.60 2.77 -17.83
CA GLN A 116 2.54 4.23 -18.00
C GLN A 116 2.64 4.98 -16.67
N VAL A 117 2.14 4.41 -15.56
CA VAL A 117 2.29 5.01 -14.23
C VAL A 117 3.76 5.16 -13.86
N PHE A 118 4.58 4.14 -14.10
CA PHE A 118 6.00 4.20 -13.75
C PHE A 118 6.80 5.12 -14.69
N LYS A 119 6.36 5.28 -15.95
CA LYS A 119 7.00 6.22 -16.89
C LYS A 119 6.63 7.68 -16.66
N SER A 120 5.37 7.95 -16.35
CA SER A 120 4.77 9.28 -16.44
C SER A 120 3.93 9.70 -15.23
N GLY A 121 3.85 8.84 -14.21
CA GLY A 121 3.19 9.15 -12.94
C GLY A 121 3.84 10.32 -12.23
N HIS A 122 3.06 10.91 -11.32
CA HIS A 122 3.53 12.01 -10.48
C HIS A 122 4.18 11.46 -9.23
N THR A 123 5.27 12.11 -8.81
CA THR A 123 5.89 11.83 -7.53
C THR A 123 5.25 12.70 -6.46
N LEU A 124 4.58 12.07 -5.51
CA LEU A 124 4.00 12.73 -4.35
C LEU A 124 4.83 12.38 -3.12
N HIS A 125 5.20 13.39 -2.33
CA HIS A 125 5.81 13.14 -1.03
C HIS A 125 4.71 12.78 -0.04
N VAL A 126 4.66 11.52 0.35
CA VAL A 126 3.63 10.97 1.22
C VAL A 126 4.15 10.82 2.65
N ASP A 127 3.20 10.89 3.57
CA ASP A 127 3.46 10.67 4.97
C ASP A 127 3.54 9.17 5.27
N VAL A 128 4.26 8.82 6.33
CA VAL A 128 4.44 7.45 6.80
C VAL A 128 4.29 7.37 8.31
N MET A 129 3.93 6.20 8.83
CA MET A 129 3.91 5.95 10.28
C MET A 129 5.32 5.59 10.74
N LYS A 130 5.89 6.42 11.61
CA LYS A 130 7.18 6.19 12.27
C LYS A 130 6.94 5.68 13.67
N VAL A 131 7.69 4.65 14.05
CA VAL A 131 7.56 3.92 15.31
C VAL A 131 8.91 3.92 16.00
N GLN A 132 9.00 4.60 17.13
CA GLN A 132 10.19 4.69 17.95
C GLN A 132 10.01 3.87 19.22
N PHE A 133 10.94 2.99 19.48
CA PHE A 133 10.96 2.17 20.68
C PHE A 133 11.85 2.85 21.72
N LEU A 134 11.36 3.05 22.93
CA LEU A 134 12.18 3.52 24.04
C LEU A 134 12.92 2.31 24.65
N ALA A 135 13.89 1.81 23.90
CA ALA A 135 14.84 0.78 24.31
C ALA A 135 16.17 1.01 23.56
N PRO A 136 17.34 0.90 24.21
CA PRO A 136 18.63 1.21 23.58
C PRO A 136 18.96 0.36 22.36
N GLU A 137 18.42 -0.85 22.29
CA GLU A 137 18.78 -1.85 21.28
C GLU A 137 17.81 -1.88 20.08
N LEU A 138 16.68 -1.18 20.17
CA LEU A 138 15.64 -1.23 19.14
C LEU A 138 15.69 -0.02 18.21
N GLU A 139 15.93 -0.31 16.94
CA GLU A 139 15.91 0.70 15.88
C GLU A 139 14.51 1.27 15.65
N THR A 140 14.46 2.52 15.21
CA THR A 140 13.22 3.14 14.69
C THR A 140 12.72 2.31 13.51
N LYS A 141 11.42 2.05 13.45
CA LYS A 141 10.78 1.32 12.34
C LYS A 141 9.72 2.18 11.67
N TYR A 142 9.42 1.83 10.42
CA TYR A 142 8.43 2.52 9.61
C TYR A 142 7.35 1.54 9.14
N PHE A 143 6.12 2.03 9.06
CA PHE A 143 4.97 1.23 8.66
C PHE A 143 4.10 2.01 7.68
N TRP A 144 3.57 1.30 6.69
CA TRP A 144 2.64 1.85 5.73
C TRP A 144 1.19 1.78 6.25
N ASN A 145 0.72 0.58 6.59
CA ASN A 145 -0.68 0.34 6.95
C ASN A 145 -0.93 0.44 8.45
N ASP A 146 -0.48 -0.55 9.20
CA ASP A 146 -0.82 -0.71 10.60
C ASP A 146 0.30 -1.38 11.42
N PHE A 147 0.14 -1.24 12.72
CA PHE A 147 0.94 -1.86 13.76
C PHE A 147 0.00 -2.46 14.79
N GLU A 148 0.23 -3.72 15.17
CA GLU A 148 -0.65 -4.44 16.09
C GLU A 148 0.08 -4.80 17.38
N ILE A 149 -0.59 -4.53 18.50
CA ILE A 149 -0.16 -4.82 19.86
C ILE A 149 -1.22 -5.72 20.49
N ASN A 150 -0.84 -6.92 20.89
CA ASN A 150 -1.73 -7.86 21.55
C ASN A 150 -1.29 -8.05 23.00
N SER A 151 -2.24 -7.99 23.93
CA SER A 151 -2.04 -8.40 25.32
C SER A 151 -2.52 -9.83 25.50
N THR A 152 -1.61 -10.68 25.95
CA THR A 152 -1.90 -12.11 26.17
C THR A 152 -2.42 -12.41 27.58
N LEU A 153 -2.18 -11.51 28.53
CA LEU A 153 -2.43 -11.73 29.96
C LEU A 153 -3.52 -10.82 30.53
N PRO A 154 -4.43 -11.36 31.36
CA PRO A 154 -5.49 -10.57 32.01
C PRO A 154 -4.98 -9.49 32.99
N SER A 155 -3.75 -9.63 33.49
CA SER A 155 -3.13 -8.69 34.42
C SER A 155 -2.32 -7.59 33.74
N ALA A 156 -2.21 -7.60 32.40
CA ALA A 156 -1.47 -6.58 31.68
C ALA A 156 -2.17 -5.22 31.87
N GLN A 157 -1.44 -4.28 32.46
CA GLN A 157 -1.81 -2.87 32.48
C GLN A 157 -1.06 -2.17 31.35
N THR A 158 -1.78 -1.45 30.53
CA THR A 158 -1.25 -0.70 29.40
C THR A 158 -1.97 0.62 29.31
N THR A 159 -1.22 1.70 29.20
CA THR A 159 -1.76 3.05 29.02
C THR A 159 -1.48 3.50 27.60
N ILE A 160 -2.53 3.88 26.89
CA ILE A 160 -2.42 4.46 25.55
C ILE A 160 -2.68 5.96 25.65
N PHE A 161 -1.67 6.76 25.32
CA PHE A 161 -1.78 8.20 25.18
C PHE A 161 -2.08 8.54 23.72
N ILE A 162 -3.15 9.30 23.47
CA ILE A 162 -3.53 9.76 22.13
C ILE A 162 -3.69 11.27 22.19
N ASP A 163 -2.73 11.99 21.59
CA ASP A 163 -2.56 13.44 21.74
C ASP A 163 -2.67 13.84 23.23
N GLU A 164 -1.80 13.25 24.07
CA GLU A 164 -1.68 13.49 25.52
C GLU A 164 -2.88 13.03 26.39
N LYS A 165 -3.96 12.53 25.78
CA LYS A 165 -5.09 11.96 26.55
C LYS A 165 -4.85 10.48 26.85
N ASN A 166 -4.86 10.14 28.13
CA ASN A 166 -4.68 8.76 28.60
C ASN A 166 -5.92 7.89 28.35
N ASN A 167 -5.68 6.64 28.01
CA ASN A 167 -6.68 5.58 27.94
C ASN A 167 -6.05 4.35 28.61
N GLU A 168 -6.46 4.10 29.84
CA GLU A 168 -5.99 2.93 30.59
C GLU A 168 -6.72 1.68 30.11
N LEU A 169 -5.92 0.65 29.81
CA LEU A 169 -6.37 -0.64 29.38
C LEU A 169 -5.86 -1.69 30.35
N SER A 170 -6.78 -2.53 30.80
CA SER A 170 -6.50 -3.71 31.60
C SER A 170 -7.06 -4.94 30.91
N GLY A 171 -6.36 -6.06 31.01
CA GLY A 171 -6.85 -7.34 30.50
C GLY A 171 -6.30 -7.72 29.13
N LYS A 172 -6.93 -8.72 28.53
CA LYS A 172 -6.61 -9.17 27.18
C LYS A 172 -7.22 -8.22 26.15
N PHE A 173 -6.39 -7.75 25.24
CA PHE A 173 -6.83 -6.85 24.19
C PHE A 173 -5.99 -7.03 22.94
N ARG A 174 -6.56 -6.63 21.81
CA ARG A 174 -5.87 -6.36 20.56
C ARG A 174 -6.03 -4.88 20.25
N CYS A 175 -4.90 -4.19 20.17
CA CYS A 175 -4.81 -2.78 19.79
C CYS A 175 -4.15 -2.71 18.42
N ARG A 176 -4.79 -2.01 17.48
CA ARG A 176 -4.25 -1.77 16.15
C ARG A 176 -4.17 -0.27 15.89
N ILE A 177 -2.96 0.20 15.64
CA ILE A 177 -2.69 1.57 15.26
C ILE A 177 -2.54 1.58 13.73
N ALA A 178 -3.49 2.21 13.05
CA ALA A 178 -3.56 2.22 11.59
C ALA A 178 -3.38 3.63 11.05
N PHE A 179 -2.78 3.72 9.86
CA PHE A 179 -2.55 4.96 9.15
C PHE A 179 -3.17 4.93 7.75
N HIS A 180 -2.53 4.25 6.79
CA HIS A 180 -3.09 4.07 5.45
C HIS A 180 -3.98 2.83 5.39
N ASP A 181 -5.22 2.99 4.93
CA ASP A 181 -6.12 1.85 4.72
C ASP A 181 -5.78 1.06 3.44
N GLU A 182 -5.09 1.69 2.48
CA GLU A 182 -4.75 1.11 1.18
C GLU A 182 -3.40 0.38 1.20
N ILE A 183 -3.27 -0.71 0.44
CA ILE A 183 -2.00 -1.41 0.26
C ILE A 183 -0.97 -0.49 -0.40
N LEU A 184 0.30 -0.62 -0.01
CA LEU A 184 1.42 0.09 -0.66
C LEU A 184 1.58 -0.37 -2.12
N SER A 185 0.99 0.40 -3.03
CA SER A 185 0.95 0.14 -4.46
C SER A 185 0.86 1.45 -5.21
N SER A 186 1.82 1.68 -6.11
CA SER A 186 1.78 2.82 -7.02
C SER A 186 0.59 2.77 -7.98
N LEU A 187 -0.05 1.61 -8.18
CA LEU A 187 -1.09 1.46 -9.19
C LEU A 187 -2.50 1.76 -8.67
N THR A 188 -2.75 1.49 -7.38
CA THR A 188 -4.08 1.60 -6.77
C THR A 188 -4.26 2.85 -5.93
N MET A 189 -3.18 3.58 -5.65
CA MET A 189 -3.24 4.77 -4.79
C MET A 189 -3.89 5.97 -5.46
N HIS A 190 -4.69 6.67 -4.65
CA HIS A 190 -5.35 7.90 -5.07
C HIS A 190 -4.68 9.14 -4.44
N PRO A 191 -4.22 10.13 -5.22
CA PRO A 191 -3.57 11.34 -4.69
C PRO A 191 -4.39 12.07 -3.61
N GLY A 192 -5.71 12.14 -3.79
CA GLY A 192 -6.64 12.76 -2.83
C GLY A 192 -6.81 12.03 -1.48
N LYS A 193 -6.35 10.77 -1.36
CA LYS A 193 -6.33 10.06 -0.06
C LYS A 193 -5.02 10.29 0.68
N LEU A 194 -3.92 10.39 -0.06
CA LEU A 194 -2.56 10.61 0.46
C LEU A 194 -2.30 12.04 0.93
N THR A 195 -3.13 13.00 0.51
CA THR A 195 -3.02 14.43 0.85
C THR A 195 -3.92 14.86 2.01
N ARG A 196 -4.69 13.94 2.59
CA ARG A 196 -5.56 14.24 3.73
C ARG A 196 -4.75 14.56 4.98
N THR A 197 -5.39 15.19 5.97
CA THR A 197 -4.80 15.37 7.30
C THR A 197 -4.39 14.02 7.88
N PRO A 198 -3.10 13.82 8.17
CA PRO A 198 -2.62 12.52 8.59
C PRO A 198 -2.97 12.33 10.06
N VAL A 199 -3.80 11.32 10.32
CA VAL A 199 -4.19 10.95 11.68
C VAL A 199 -4.05 9.44 11.82
N LEU A 200 -3.41 9.04 12.92
CA LEU A 200 -3.37 7.67 13.38
C LEU A 200 -4.75 7.30 13.91
N LYS A 201 -5.25 6.13 13.52
CA LYS A 201 -6.51 5.56 13.97
C LYS A 201 -6.20 4.43 14.94
N VAL A 202 -6.62 4.57 16.19
CA VAL A 202 -6.41 3.54 17.22
C VAL A 202 -7.67 2.71 17.34
N TYR A 203 -7.59 1.46 16.93
CA TYR A 203 -8.65 0.47 17.06
C TYR A 203 -8.37 -0.43 18.25
N LEU A 204 -9.42 -0.77 18.98
CA LEU A 204 -9.34 -1.64 20.14
C LEU A 204 -10.40 -2.73 20.05
N LYS A 205 -9.97 -3.97 20.28
CA LYS A 205 -10.83 -5.12 20.56
C LYS A 205 -10.46 -5.66 21.93
N ARG A 206 -11.43 -5.66 22.85
CA ARG A 206 -11.28 -6.36 24.14
C ARG A 206 -11.60 -7.83 23.90
N GLU A 207 -10.70 -8.72 24.29
CA GLU A 207 -10.99 -10.15 24.26
C GLU A 207 -11.76 -10.50 25.53
N GLU A 208 -13.07 -10.69 25.41
CA GLU A 208 -13.82 -11.39 26.44
C GLU A 208 -13.29 -12.83 26.53
N THR A 209 -13.14 -13.36 27.74
CA THR A 209 -12.69 -14.73 27.97
C THR A 209 -13.65 -15.68 27.24
N LEU A 210 -13.23 -16.14 26.04
CA LEU A 210 -14.01 -17.01 25.18
C LEU A 210 -14.55 -18.21 25.97
N THR A 211 -15.87 -18.39 25.92
CA THR A 211 -16.50 -19.54 26.57
C THR A 211 -16.13 -20.79 25.78
N PHE A 212 -16.00 -21.96 26.42
CA PHE A 212 -15.60 -23.23 25.77
C PHE A 212 -16.33 -23.57 24.45
N LYS A 213 -17.55 -23.05 24.25
CA LYS A 213 -18.33 -23.18 23.00
C LYS A 213 -17.73 -22.44 21.79
N GLU A 214 -17.02 -21.34 21.98
CA GLU A 214 -16.44 -20.54 20.88
C GLU A 214 -15.11 -21.12 20.39
N ARG A 215 -14.35 -21.76 21.28
CA ARG A 215 -13.13 -22.52 20.93
C ARG A 215 -13.39 -23.67 19.96
N PHE A 216 -14.56 -24.32 20.06
CA PHE A 216 -14.95 -25.39 19.13
C PHE A 216 -15.32 -24.88 17.73
N LYS A 217 -15.77 -23.62 17.60
CA LYS A 217 -16.05 -22.99 16.30
C LYS A 217 -14.79 -22.60 15.53
N GLN A 218 -13.68 -22.34 16.24
CA GLN A 218 -12.40 -22.02 15.61
C GLN A 218 -11.72 -23.25 14.97
N LEU A 219 -12.00 -24.46 15.46
CA LEU A 219 -11.49 -25.70 14.86
C LEU A 219 -12.12 -26.03 13.50
N SER A 220 -13.27 -25.44 13.15
CA SER A 220 -13.92 -25.64 11.84
C SER A 220 -13.49 -24.65 10.75
N MET A 221 -12.61 -23.69 11.04
CA MET A 221 -12.18 -22.66 10.06
C MET A 221 -10.81 -22.97 9.42
N TRP A 222 -10.46 -24.24 9.26
CA TRP A 222 -9.29 -24.68 8.48
C TRP A 222 -9.59 -24.73 6.96
N THR A 223 -10.04 -23.60 6.41
CA THR A 223 -9.95 -23.31 4.97
C THR A 223 -9.46 -21.87 4.78
N PRO A 224 -8.46 -21.61 3.91
CA PRO A 224 -7.93 -20.27 3.73
C PRO A 224 -8.85 -19.49 2.77
N SER A 225 -9.92 -18.90 3.31
CA SER A 225 -10.65 -17.84 2.62
C SER A 225 -9.96 -16.51 2.88
N GLU A 226 -9.57 -15.84 1.78
CA GLU A 226 -8.86 -14.57 1.77
C GLU A 226 -9.79 -13.36 2.00
N ASP A 227 -10.83 -13.54 2.81
CA ASP A 227 -11.71 -12.46 3.25
C ASP A 227 -11.43 -12.20 4.72
N LYS A 228 -10.89 -11.01 4.99
CA LYS A 228 -10.61 -10.53 6.34
C LYS A 228 -11.92 -10.46 7.13
N GLU A 229 -12.28 -11.53 7.83
CA GLU A 229 -13.29 -11.52 8.88
C GLU A 229 -12.76 -10.70 10.07
N PHE A 230 -12.84 -9.39 9.93
CA PHE A 230 -12.67 -8.45 11.04
C PHE A 230 -13.90 -8.53 11.94
N GLU A 231 -13.92 -9.47 12.87
CA GLU A 231 -14.88 -9.41 13.98
C GLU A 231 -14.62 -8.14 14.83
N LYS A 232 -15.38 -7.08 14.49
CA LYS A 232 -15.70 -5.84 15.22
C LYS A 232 -14.61 -5.27 16.13
N GLU A 233 -13.47 -4.87 15.56
CA GLU A 233 -12.62 -3.86 16.22
C GLU A 233 -13.38 -2.53 16.32
N LYS A 234 -13.37 -1.88 17.50
CA LYS A 234 -14.01 -0.57 17.68
C LYS A 234 -12.95 0.53 17.59
N LEU A 235 -13.22 1.57 16.80
CA LEU A 235 -12.37 2.77 16.82
C LEU A 235 -12.44 3.40 18.21
N LEU A 236 -11.30 3.45 18.90
CA LEU A 236 -11.17 4.11 20.19
C LEU A 236 -11.09 5.62 19.98
N LYS A 237 -10.12 6.06 19.19
CA LYS A 237 -9.87 7.48 18.91
C LYS A 237 -8.94 7.65 17.72
N THR A 238 -8.85 8.87 17.20
CA THR A 238 -7.84 9.29 16.23
C THR A 238 -6.95 10.38 16.83
N GLY A 239 -5.68 10.42 16.46
CA GLY A 239 -4.73 11.44 16.90
C GLY A 239 -3.54 11.58 15.96
N LYS A 240 -2.68 12.58 16.19
CA LYS A 240 -1.44 12.77 15.43
C LYS A 240 -0.28 11.98 16.02
N GLN A 241 -0.28 11.85 17.35
CA GLN A 241 0.73 11.10 18.10
C GLN A 241 0.02 10.08 18.99
N VAL A 242 0.58 8.88 19.04
CA VAL A 242 0.14 7.82 19.95
C VAL A 242 1.36 7.33 20.70
N GLU A 243 1.24 7.18 22.01
CA GLU A 243 2.25 6.52 22.83
C GLU A 243 1.60 5.37 23.58
N VAL A 244 2.27 4.23 23.59
CA VAL A 244 1.84 3.06 24.35
C VAL A 244 2.88 2.77 25.41
N GLN A 245 2.45 2.83 26.67
CA GLN A 245 3.25 2.43 27.84
C GLN A 245 2.61 1.19 28.44
N GLY A 246 3.39 0.17 28.77
CA GLY A 246 2.84 -1.04 29.38
C GLY A 246 3.92 -1.97 29.87
N ASN A 247 3.52 -3.05 30.55
CA ASN A 247 4.44 -4.15 30.80
C ASN A 247 4.62 -4.96 29.50
N TRP A 248 5.67 -4.64 28.74
CA TRP A 248 5.99 -5.22 27.45
C TRP A 248 6.36 -6.71 27.51
N GLU A 249 6.67 -7.26 28.69
CA GLU A 249 6.83 -8.71 28.89
C GLU A 249 5.54 -9.49 28.56
N ASN A 250 4.39 -8.83 28.67
CA ASN A 250 3.07 -9.44 28.50
C ASN A 250 2.41 -9.09 27.15
N LEU A 251 3.08 -8.25 26.35
CA LEU A 251 2.60 -7.77 25.06
C LEU A 251 3.33 -8.49 23.92
N THR A 252 2.60 -8.78 22.85
CA THR A 252 3.19 -9.29 21.61
C THR A 252 2.94 -8.32 20.47
N LEU A 253 3.94 -8.19 19.61
CA LEU A 253 3.92 -7.32 18.44
C LEU A 253 3.83 -8.17 17.17
N ASN A 254 3.19 -7.64 16.13
CA ASN A 254 3.17 -8.27 14.80
C ASN A 254 4.52 -8.17 14.05
N VAL A 255 5.55 -7.61 14.68
CA VAL A 255 6.92 -7.49 14.18
C VAL A 255 7.79 -8.46 14.96
N GLY A 256 8.44 -9.39 14.27
CA GLY A 256 9.24 -10.44 14.90
C GLY A 256 10.30 -9.87 15.86
N ALA A 257 10.42 -10.54 17.02
CA ALA A 257 11.47 -10.40 18.02
C ALA A 257 11.64 -8.99 18.61
N ILE A 258 10.68 -8.58 19.43
CA ILE A 258 10.99 -7.67 20.54
C ILE A 258 10.81 -8.52 21.80
N GLN A 259 11.90 -9.11 22.26
CA GLN A 259 11.99 -9.82 23.55
C GLN A 259 12.53 -8.89 24.66
N ASP A 260 13.01 -7.71 24.27
CA ASP A 260 13.67 -6.79 25.17
C ASP A 260 12.67 -5.95 25.98
N SER A 261 13.12 -5.42 27.10
CA SER A 261 12.37 -4.55 28.01
C SER A 261 12.12 -3.18 27.37
N VAL A 262 11.20 -3.14 26.42
CA VAL A 262 10.66 -1.87 25.92
C VAL A 262 9.98 -1.14 27.07
N GLN A 263 10.21 0.16 27.21
CA GLN A 263 9.51 0.97 28.20
C GLN A 263 8.25 1.58 27.60
N SER A 264 8.38 2.15 26.40
CA SER A 264 7.29 2.75 25.64
C SER A 264 7.51 2.60 24.14
N VAL A 265 6.43 2.69 23.38
CA VAL A 265 6.46 2.80 21.92
C VAL A 265 5.73 4.07 21.51
N HIS A 266 6.46 4.93 20.80
CA HIS A 266 5.96 6.20 20.29
C HIS A 266 5.67 6.07 18.80
N PHE A 267 4.47 6.48 18.42
CA PHE A 267 3.97 6.50 17.06
C PHE A 267 3.77 7.94 16.65
N GLU A 268 4.41 8.34 15.56
CA GLU A 268 4.25 9.65 14.96
C GLU A 268 4.07 9.54 13.45
N VAL A 269 3.46 10.58 12.89
CA VAL A 269 3.40 10.74 11.44
C VAL A 269 4.64 11.50 10.99
N GLU A 270 5.54 10.82 10.28
CA GLU A 270 6.63 11.49 9.59
C GLU A 270 6.12 12.07 8.26
N ARG A 271 6.15 13.40 8.15
CA ARG A 271 5.52 14.13 7.06
C ARG A 271 6.40 14.13 5.81
N LYS A 272 5.80 13.93 4.63
CA LYS A 272 6.49 14.01 3.33
C LYS A 272 7.76 13.16 3.24
N ALA A 273 7.77 12.01 3.90
CA ALA A 273 8.96 11.18 4.09
C ALA A 273 9.29 10.30 2.87
N LEU A 274 8.27 9.91 2.10
CA LEU A 274 8.42 8.97 0.99
C LEU A 274 8.02 9.62 -0.34
N PRO A 275 8.95 9.80 -1.31
CA PRO A 275 8.62 10.30 -2.64
C PRO A 275 8.05 9.17 -3.51
N LEU A 276 6.73 8.99 -3.46
CA LEU A 276 6.02 7.88 -4.09
C LEU A 276 5.47 8.26 -5.48
N ILE A 277 5.75 7.42 -6.48
CA ILE A 277 5.16 7.49 -7.81
C ILE A 277 3.72 6.98 -7.75
N ILE A 278 2.77 7.81 -8.15
CA ILE A 278 1.34 7.49 -8.23
C ILE A 278 0.74 7.97 -9.55
N PRO A 279 -0.38 7.39 -10.01
CA PRO A 279 -1.03 7.83 -11.22
C PRO A 279 -1.68 9.20 -11.01
N ALA A 280 -1.63 10.02 -12.07
CA ALA A 280 -2.37 11.29 -12.11
C ALA A 280 -3.90 11.08 -12.08
N LYS A 281 -4.35 9.99 -12.70
CA LYS A 281 -5.75 9.57 -12.79
C LYS A 281 -5.85 8.10 -12.43
N PRO A 282 -6.86 7.67 -11.66
CA PRO A 282 -7.04 6.25 -11.34
C PRO A 282 -7.01 5.38 -12.59
N ILE A 283 -6.30 4.26 -12.51
CA ILE A 283 -6.20 3.32 -13.62
C ILE A 283 -7.57 2.66 -13.79
N GLN A 284 -8.26 2.96 -14.87
CA GLN A 284 -9.48 2.25 -15.26
C GLN A 284 -9.07 0.94 -15.94
N THR A 285 -9.16 -0.19 -15.24
CA THR A 285 -9.10 -1.52 -15.86
C THR A 285 -10.48 -1.93 -16.34
N ALA A 286 -10.58 -2.81 -17.33
CA ALA A 286 -11.87 -3.29 -17.89
C ALA A 286 -12.78 -3.97 -16.85
N GLU A 287 -12.26 -4.35 -15.67
CA GLU A 287 -13.08 -4.82 -14.54
C GLU A 287 -13.83 -3.67 -13.84
N SER A 288 -13.30 -2.45 -13.88
CA SER A 288 -13.96 -1.26 -13.31
C SER A 288 -15.14 -0.75 -14.14
N SER A 289 -15.21 -1.07 -15.44
CA SER A 289 -16.34 -0.68 -16.29
C SER A 289 -17.63 -1.46 -16.00
N ASN A 290 -17.57 -2.57 -15.26
CA ASN A 290 -18.77 -3.32 -14.87
C ASN A 290 -19.49 -2.70 -13.65
N ASN A 291 -18.90 -1.70 -12.97
CA ASN A 291 -19.51 -1.03 -11.82
C ASN A 291 -19.75 0.48 -12.03
N VAL A 292 -19.52 1.00 -13.24
CA VAL A 292 -19.92 2.36 -13.59
C VAL A 292 -21.22 2.26 -14.37
N ILE A 293 -22.35 2.36 -13.67
CA ILE A 293 -23.59 2.79 -14.32
C ILE A 293 -23.29 4.21 -14.84
N PRO A 294 -23.25 4.45 -16.16
CA PRO A 294 -23.05 5.79 -16.66
C PRO A 294 -24.25 6.63 -16.20
N THR A 295 -24.02 7.56 -15.27
CA THR A 295 -25.04 8.53 -14.82
C THR A 295 -25.29 9.63 -15.85
N PHE A 296 -24.77 9.46 -17.06
CA PHE A 296 -25.12 10.27 -18.21
C PHE A 296 -25.92 9.39 -19.17
N SER A 297 -27.24 9.54 -19.11
CA SER A 297 -28.08 9.20 -20.26
C SER A 297 -27.49 9.90 -21.49
N PRO A 298 -27.26 9.19 -22.60
CA PRO A 298 -26.85 9.86 -23.83
C PRO A 298 -27.93 10.89 -24.14
N ARG A 299 -27.59 12.19 -24.06
CA ARG A 299 -28.41 13.23 -24.66
C ARG A 299 -28.54 12.84 -26.12
N GLU A 300 -29.78 12.68 -26.56
CA GLU A 300 -30.10 12.38 -27.95
C GLU A 300 -29.23 13.23 -28.87
N VAL A 301 -28.54 12.53 -29.75
CA VAL A 301 -27.89 13.11 -30.91
C VAL A 301 -28.96 13.93 -31.61
N ILE A 302 -28.82 15.26 -31.60
CA ILE A 302 -29.58 16.14 -32.48
C ILE A 302 -29.11 15.78 -33.89
N ALA A 303 -29.82 14.85 -34.52
CA ALA A 303 -29.71 14.60 -35.93
C ALA A 303 -30.07 15.92 -36.62
N ASN A 304 -29.10 16.50 -37.32
CA ASN A 304 -29.35 17.58 -38.27
C ASN A 304 -30.37 17.06 -39.29
N ASN A 305 -31.62 17.47 -39.13
CA ASN A 305 -32.63 17.35 -40.18
C ASN A 305 -32.16 18.22 -41.35
N ARG A 306 -31.41 17.62 -42.28
CA ARG A 306 -31.40 18.07 -43.68
C ARG A 306 -32.75 17.71 -44.28
N GLU A 307 -33.76 18.52 -43.96
CA GLU A 307 -34.95 18.55 -44.79
C GLU A 307 -34.60 19.20 -46.12
N THR A 308 -34.89 18.43 -47.15
CA THR A 308 -34.91 18.80 -48.55
C THR A 308 -35.70 20.09 -48.74
N THR A 309 -35.00 21.15 -49.13
CA THR A 309 -35.58 22.39 -49.66
C THR A 309 -36.58 22.07 -50.77
N LYS A 310 -37.88 22.18 -50.47
CA LYS A 310 -38.92 22.29 -51.49
C LYS A 310 -38.73 23.62 -52.21
N LYS A 311 -38.50 23.53 -53.53
CA LYS A 311 -38.47 24.63 -54.48
C LYS A 311 -39.70 25.53 -54.29
N VAL A 312 -39.47 26.79 -53.93
CA VAL A 312 -40.47 27.85 -54.10
C VAL A 312 -40.53 28.16 -55.59
N LYS A 313 -41.67 27.88 -56.22
CA LYS A 313 -41.99 28.38 -57.56
C LYS A 313 -42.31 29.88 -57.43
N LEU A 314 -41.46 30.72 -58.00
CA LEU A 314 -41.80 32.11 -58.28
C LEU A 314 -42.68 32.11 -59.54
N HIS A 315 -43.96 32.44 -59.39
CA HIS A 315 -44.78 32.85 -60.52
C HIS A 315 -44.44 34.31 -60.83
N PHE A 316 -43.86 34.53 -62.01
CA PHE A 316 -43.91 35.81 -62.72
C PHE A 316 -44.91 35.62 -63.86
N GLU A 317 -46.02 36.34 -63.82
CA GLU A 317 -46.77 36.74 -65.01
C GLU A 317 -47.23 38.19 -64.82
N GLU A 318 -47.20 38.92 -65.94
CA GLU A 318 -47.42 40.36 -66.11
C GLU A 318 -48.84 40.84 -65.77
#